data_AF-A0A3C0JKQ4-F1
#
_entry.id   AF-A0A3C0JKQ4-F1
#
_cell.length_a   1.000
_cell.length_b   1.000
_cell.length_c   1.000
_cell.angle_alpha   90.00
_cell.angle_beta   90.00
_cell.angle_gamma   90.00
#
_symmetry.space_group_name_H-M   'P 1'
#
loop_
_entity.id
_entity.type
_entity.pdbx_description
1 polymer ?
#
loop_
_entity_poly.entity_id
_entity_poly.type
_entity_poly.pdbx_seq_one_letter_code
_entity_poly.pdbx_strand_id
1 'polypeptide(L)'
;MAKINLLPWREELRKQRQVDFLIWLAVGVLVSIFVMTGVHFSIEGLIETQGNRNRLIQNEISVLDKKIKEIQALDKTKSKLLARMEVIQRLQSSRPEIVHMFDQLAKTVPEGVYLTQFSQNGKNLTIAGNAQSNTRVSAYMRRLEQSPWLKGTDLNVIRSKGIDANSFTLKVAQAKVGEPKEGGK
;
A
#
# COMPACT_ATOMS: atom_id res chain seq x y z
N MET A 1 91.85 -71.96 -5.10
CA MET A 1 90.65 -72.53 -4.42
C MET A 1 89.85 -71.37 -3.83
N ALA A 2 88.58 -71.24 -4.22
CA ALA A 2 87.76 -70.09 -3.87
C ALA A 2 87.28 -70.15 -2.40
N LYS A 3 87.41 -69.05 -1.66
CA LYS A 3 86.82 -68.87 -0.32
C LYS A 3 85.36 -68.48 -0.48
N ILE A 4 84.44 -69.38 -0.15
CA ILE A 4 83.00 -69.10 -0.11
C ILE A 4 82.63 -68.66 1.31
N ASN A 5 81.97 -67.51 1.41
CA ASN A 5 81.44 -66.98 2.66
C ASN A 5 80.11 -67.69 3.00
N LEU A 6 80.09 -68.42 4.12
CA LEU A 6 78.97 -69.24 4.59
C LEU A 6 78.19 -68.62 5.77
N LEU A 7 78.47 -67.36 6.13
CA LEU A 7 77.68 -66.66 7.14
C LEU A 7 76.23 -66.45 6.64
N PRO A 8 75.18 -66.63 7.48
CA PRO A 8 73.77 -66.53 7.08
C PRO A 8 73.28 -65.06 6.92
N TRP A 9 74.12 -64.19 6.36
CA TRP A 9 73.90 -62.74 6.26
C TRP A 9 72.63 -62.34 5.50
N ARG A 10 72.10 -63.22 4.63
CA ARG A 10 70.89 -62.98 3.84
C ARG A 10 69.61 -63.01 4.70
N GLU A 11 69.58 -63.81 5.76
CA GLU A 11 68.40 -63.91 6.63
C GLU A 11 68.33 -62.75 7.62
N GLU A 12 69.48 -62.35 8.17
CA GLU A 12 69.62 -61.18 9.05
C GLU A 12 69.21 -59.89 8.32
N LEU A 13 69.65 -59.72 7.07
CA LEU A 13 69.27 -58.57 6.24
C LEU A 13 67.76 -58.52 5.95
N ARG A 14 67.11 -59.68 5.79
CA ARG A 14 65.64 -59.76 5.58
C ARG A 14 64.88 -59.39 6.85
N LYS A 15 65.33 -59.87 8.02
CA LYS A 15 64.72 -59.52 9.31
C LYS A 15 64.88 -58.03 9.62
N GLN A 16 66.06 -57.45 9.40
CA GLN A 16 66.28 -56.00 9.57
C GLN A 16 65.33 -55.20 8.68
N ARG A 17 65.23 -55.54 7.39
CA ARG A 17 64.30 -54.85 6.47
C ARG A 17 62.82 -54.98 6.87
N GLN A 18 62.41 -56.11 7.44
CA GLN A 18 61.04 -56.29 7.94
C GLN A 18 60.77 -55.42 9.18
N VAL A 19 61.74 -55.33 10.09
CA VAL A 19 61.65 -54.47 11.28
C VAL A 19 61.66 -53.00 10.86
N ASP A 20 62.56 -52.59 9.97
CA ASP A 20 62.60 -51.23 9.44
C ASP A 20 61.29 -50.87 8.73
N PHE A 21 60.73 -51.78 7.93
CA PHE A 21 59.44 -51.60 7.29
C PHE A 21 58.31 -51.38 8.31
N LEU A 22 58.25 -52.20 9.36
CA LEU A 22 57.26 -52.05 10.44
C LEU A 22 57.43 -50.74 11.21
N ILE A 23 58.67 -50.30 11.46
CA ILE A 23 58.95 -49.01 12.11
C ILE A 23 58.46 -47.87 11.22
N TRP A 24 58.80 -47.86 9.93
CA TRP A 24 58.34 -46.82 8.99
C TRP A 24 56.82 -46.82 8.81
N LEU A 25 56.19 -48.00 8.80
CA LEU A 25 54.73 -48.12 8.78
C LEU A 25 54.12 -47.48 10.03
N ALA A 26 54.63 -47.81 11.22
CA ALA A 26 54.15 -47.25 12.48
C ALA A 26 54.33 -45.73 12.55
N VAL A 27 55.48 -45.22 12.10
CA VAL A 27 55.74 -43.78 11.98
C VAL A 27 54.78 -43.12 11.01
N GLY A 28 54.53 -43.73 9.84
CA GLY A 28 53.58 -43.22 8.85
C GLY A 28 52.15 -43.12 9.41
N VAL A 29 51.71 -44.14 10.14
CA VAL A 29 50.41 -44.12 10.83
C VAL A 29 50.36 -43.02 11.89
N LEU A 30 51.39 -42.88 12.72
CA LEU A 30 51.47 -41.84 13.74
C LEU A 30 51.41 -40.43 13.16
N VAL A 31 52.18 -40.18 12.09
CA VAL A 31 52.17 -38.87 11.39
C VAL A 31 50.81 -38.60 10.77
N SER A 32 50.18 -39.60 10.15
CA SER A 32 48.84 -39.46 9.58
C SER A 32 47.81 -39.08 10.63
N ILE A 33 47.80 -39.76 11.78
CA ILE A 33 46.91 -39.45 12.92
C ILE A 33 47.18 -38.03 13.42
N PHE A 34 48.44 -37.66 13.61
CA PHE A 34 48.82 -36.35 14.11
C PHE A 34 48.32 -35.22 13.20
N VAL A 35 48.52 -35.37 11.88
CA VAL A 35 48.04 -34.41 10.87
C VAL A 35 46.51 -34.36 10.88
N MET A 36 45.83 -35.51 10.89
CA MET A 36 44.37 -35.59 10.91
C MET A 36 43.77 -34.88 12.13
N THR A 37 44.34 -35.12 13.32
CA THR A 37 43.90 -34.46 14.55
C THR A 37 44.16 -32.96 14.51
N GLY A 38 45.33 -32.52 14.03
CA GLY A 38 45.64 -31.09 13.90
C GLY A 38 44.69 -30.35 12.95
N VAL A 39 44.34 -30.98 11.82
CA VAL A 39 43.36 -30.44 10.87
C VAL A 39 41.96 -30.40 11.49
N HIS A 40 41.54 -31.46 12.19
CA HIS A 40 40.23 -31.53 12.84
C HIS A 40 40.05 -30.38 13.84
N PHE A 41 41.01 -30.17 14.75
CA PHE A 41 40.95 -29.06 15.72
C PHE A 41 40.91 -27.69 15.05
N SER A 42 41.66 -27.51 13.97
CA SER A 42 41.66 -26.23 13.23
C SER A 42 40.30 -25.94 12.60
N ILE A 43 39.69 -26.95 11.97
CA ILE A 43 38.35 -26.81 11.36
C ILE A 43 37.29 -26.58 12.43
N GLU A 44 37.36 -27.29 13.55
CA GLU A 44 36.38 -27.15 14.63
C GLU A 44 36.39 -25.75 15.24
N GLY A 45 37.56 -25.14 15.44
CA GLY A 45 37.66 -23.74 15.84
C GLY A 45 37.07 -22.76 14.82
N LEU A 46 37.25 -23.02 13.52
CA LEU A 46 36.62 -22.21 12.47
C LEU A 46 35.08 -22.34 12.50
N ILE A 47 34.56 -23.56 12.69
CA ILE A 47 33.12 -23.80 12.81
C ILE A 47 32.55 -23.08 14.02
N GLU A 48 33.21 -23.13 15.17
CA GLU A 48 32.75 -22.46 16.39
C GLU A 48 32.68 -20.94 16.21
N THR A 49 33.75 -20.33 15.67
CA THR A 49 33.76 -18.89 15.41
C THR A 49 32.67 -18.47 14.42
N GLN A 50 32.43 -19.27 13.37
CA GLN A 50 31.35 -19.04 12.43
C GLN A 50 29.97 -19.21 13.10
N GLY A 51 29.79 -20.21 13.96
CA GLY A 51 28.57 -20.43 14.72
C GLY A 51 28.25 -19.26 15.66
N ASN A 52 29.26 -18.72 16.34
CA ASN A 52 29.12 -17.54 17.19
C ASN A 52 28.70 -16.29 16.40
N ARG A 53 29.27 -16.07 15.21
CA ARG A 53 28.87 -14.98 14.30
C ARG A 53 27.44 -15.14 13.81
N ASN A 54 27.07 -16.35 13.39
CA ASN A 54 25.71 -16.65 12.97
C ASN A 54 24.71 -16.40 14.11
N ARG A 55 25.04 -16.79 15.35
CA ARG A 55 24.20 -16.53 16.51
C ARG A 55 24.02 -15.05 16.79
N LEU A 56 25.09 -14.25 16.68
CA LEU A 56 25.02 -12.79 16.82
C LEU A 56 24.08 -12.19 15.76
N ILE A 57 24.25 -12.56 14.49
CA ILE A 57 23.39 -12.09 13.40
C ILE A 57 21.93 -12.48 13.65
N GLN A 58 21.67 -13.72 14.07
CA GLN A 58 20.32 -14.20 14.35
C GLN A 58 19.65 -13.43 15.50
N ASN A 59 20.41 -13.09 16.54
CA ASN A 59 19.93 -12.28 17.65
C ASN A 59 19.56 -10.87 17.18
N GLU A 60 20.42 -10.25 16.37
CA GLU A 60 20.16 -8.90 15.84
C GLU A 60 18.92 -8.88 14.93
N ILE A 61 18.77 -9.90 14.08
CA ILE A 61 17.56 -10.11 13.26
C ILE A 61 16.32 -10.16 14.15
N SER A 62 16.35 -10.91 15.25
CA SER A 62 15.21 -11.01 16.17
C SER A 62 14.85 -9.66 16.80
N VAL A 63 15.84 -8.83 17.14
CA VAL A 63 15.63 -7.47 17.66
C VAL A 63 15.01 -6.57 16.59
N LEU A 64 15.53 -6.62 15.36
CA LEU A 64 15.04 -5.86 14.21
C LEU A 64 13.60 -6.26 13.85
N ASP A 65 13.28 -7.55 13.85
CA ASP A 65 11.93 -8.06 13.58
C ASP A 65 10.88 -7.53 14.56
N LYS A 66 11.23 -7.40 15.84
CA LYS A 66 10.35 -6.79 16.85
C LYS A 66 10.06 -5.32 16.51
N LYS A 67 11.09 -4.56 16.15
CA LYS A 67 10.95 -3.14 15.75
C LYS A 67 10.11 -3.01 14.48
N ILE A 68 10.31 -3.89 13.49
CA ILE A 68 9.52 -3.89 12.25
C ILE A 68 8.04 -4.13 12.55
N LYS A 69 7.72 -5.10 13.41
CA LYS A 69 6.32 -5.37 13.83
C LYS A 69 5.69 -4.16 14.52
N GLU A 70 6.44 -3.47 15.37
CA GLU A 70 5.97 -2.25 16.03
C GLU A 70 5.69 -1.14 15.02
N ILE A 71 6.59 -0.92 14.06
CA ILE A 71 6.41 0.06 12.97
C ILE A 71 5.16 -0.27 12.16
N GLN A 72 4.95 -1.53 11.79
CA GLN A 72 3.76 -1.97 11.05
C GLN A 72 2.46 -1.73 11.85
N ALA A 73 2.47 -1.95 13.16
CA ALA A 73 1.34 -1.66 14.02
C ALA A 73 1.04 -0.15 14.11
N LEU A 74 2.08 0.68 14.21
CA LEU A 74 1.97 2.14 14.21
C LEU A 74 1.43 2.65 12.87
N ASP A 75 1.93 2.15 11.75
CA ASP A 75 1.48 2.58 10.42
C ASP A 75 0.02 2.18 10.13
N LYS A 76 -0.39 1.00 10.59
CA LYS A 76 -1.80 0.58 10.58
C LYS A 76 -2.69 1.50 11.43
N THR A 77 -2.17 2.01 12.54
CA THR A 77 -2.90 2.96 13.38
C THR A 77 -2.97 4.34 12.72
N LYS A 78 -1.85 4.82 12.15
CA LYS A 78 -1.76 6.07 11.40
C LYS A 78 -2.73 6.10 10.22
N SER A 79 -2.73 5.07 9.38
CA SER A 79 -3.63 4.95 8.23
C SER A 79 -5.11 4.99 8.65
N LYS A 80 -5.48 4.30 9.74
CA LYS A 80 -6.84 4.38 10.30
C LYS A 80 -7.20 5.79 10.78
N LEU A 81 -6.28 6.49 11.43
CA LEU A 81 -6.50 7.85 11.90
C LEU A 81 -6.65 8.82 10.73
N LEU A 82 -5.81 8.70 9.69
CA LEU A 82 -5.92 9.52 8.48
C LEU A 82 -7.26 9.29 7.76
N ALA A 83 -7.69 8.04 7.60
CA ALA A 83 -8.98 7.73 7.00
C ALA A 83 -10.16 8.36 7.77
N ARG A 84 -10.11 8.32 9.11
CA ARG A 84 -11.11 8.99 9.95
C ARG A 84 -11.07 10.50 9.79
N MET A 85 -9.88 11.09 9.76
CA MET A 85 -9.69 12.52 9.58
C MET A 85 -10.22 12.98 8.22
N GLU A 86 -9.98 12.23 7.15
CA GLU A 86 -10.51 12.52 5.82
C GLU A 86 -12.05 12.51 5.80
N VAL A 87 -12.68 11.50 6.42
CA VAL A 87 -14.14 11.44 6.53
C VAL A 87 -14.68 12.66 7.29
N ILE A 88 -14.05 13.02 8.41
CA ILE A 88 -14.44 14.20 9.20
C ILE A 88 -14.27 15.49 8.36
N GLN A 89 -13.14 15.65 7.67
CA GLN A 89 -12.90 16.81 6.81
C GLN A 89 -13.93 16.90 5.68
N ARG A 90 -14.26 15.78 5.01
CA ARG A 90 -15.31 15.74 3.99
C ARG A 90 -16.68 16.16 4.55
N LEU A 91 -17.02 15.71 5.77
CA LEU A 91 -18.27 16.11 6.44
C LEU A 91 -18.27 17.57 6.90
N GLN A 92 -17.12 18.11 7.30
CA GLN A 92 -17.01 19.52 7.68
C GLN A 92 -17.06 20.44 6.45
N SER A 93 -16.42 20.06 5.34
CA SER A 93 -16.46 20.82 4.08
C SER A 93 -17.84 20.80 3.41
N SER A 94 -18.63 19.74 3.57
CA SER A 94 -19.98 19.68 2.99
C SER A 94 -21.03 20.50 3.73
N ARG A 95 -20.80 20.83 5.02
CA ARG A 95 -21.78 21.58 5.84
C ARG A 95 -22.06 23.00 5.31
N PRO A 96 -21.06 23.84 4.96
CA PRO A 96 -21.30 25.17 4.40
C PRO A 96 -21.85 25.13 2.96
N GLU A 97 -21.52 24.08 2.19
CA GLU A 97 -21.88 23.98 0.77
C GLU A 97 -23.40 23.87 0.57
N ILE A 98 -24.08 23.11 1.43
CA ILE A 98 -25.55 22.96 1.40
C ILE A 98 -26.22 24.31 1.70
N VAL A 99 -25.73 25.07 2.68
CA VAL A 99 -26.32 26.37 3.08
C VAL A 99 -26.24 27.37 1.93
N HIS A 100 -25.09 27.45 1.26
CA HIS A 100 -24.93 28.31 0.09
C HIS A 100 -25.80 27.88 -1.09
N MET A 101 -25.95 26.57 -1.30
CA MET A 101 -26.82 26.06 -2.36
C MET A 101 -28.30 26.40 -2.11
N PHE A 102 -28.80 26.26 -0.87
CA PHE A 102 -30.15 26.67 -0.51
C PHE A 102 -30.37 28.19 -0.64
N ASP A 103 -29.39 29.01 -0.22
CA ASP A 103 -29.43 30.47 -0.39
C ASP A 103 -29.49 30.88 -1.87
N GLN A 104 -28.68 30.25 -2.73
CA GLN A 104 -28.69 30.50 -4.17
C GLN A 104 -30.00 30.04 -4.84
N LEU A 105 -30.56 28.91 -4.42
CA LEU A 105 -31.86 28.46 -4.91
C LEU A 105 -32.96 29.45 -4.55
N ALA A 106 -33.04 29.90 -3.30
CA ALA A 106 -34.03 30.88 -2.88
C ALA A 106 -33.93 32.20 -3.67
N LYS A 107 -32.70 32.69 -3.94
CA LYS A 107 -32.46 33.94 -4.68
C LYS A 107 -32.75 33.85 -6.18
N THR A 108 -32.71 32.66 -6.77
CA THR A 108 -32.93 32.47 -8.22
C THR A 108 -34.39 32.32 -8.60
N VAL A 109 -35.30 32.04 -7.65
CA VAL A 109 -36.73 31.91 -7.91
C VAL A 109 -37.35 33.24 -8.38
N PRO A 110 -37.98 33.29 -9.57
CA PRO A 110 -38.74 34.45 -10.01
C PRO A 110 -40.11 34.53 -9.35
N GLU A 111 -40.68 35.74 -9.32
CA GLU A 111 -42.09 35.94 -8.93
C GLU A 111 -43.03 35.07 -9.78
N GLY A 112 -43.98 34.39 -9.12
CA GLY A 112 -44.93 33.48 -9.76
C GLY A 112 -44.43 32.04 -9.99
N VAL A 113 -43.29 31.67 -9.39
CA VAL A 113 -42.77 30.30 -9.35
C VAL A 113 -42.72 29.81 -7.91
N TYR A 114 -43.27 28.63 -7.64
CA TYR A 114 -43.29 27.98 -6.34
C TYR A 114 -42.59 26.63 -6.42
N LEU A 115 -41.56 26.43 -5.61
CA LEU A 115 -40.89 25.13 -5.52
C LEU A 115 -41.63 24.23 -4.53
N THR A 116 -41.91 23.00 -4.93
CA THR A 116 -42.64 22.02 -4.11
C THR A 116 -41.72 20.91 -3.60
N GLN A 117 -40.70 20.55 -4.38
CA GLN A 117 -39.77 19.49 -4.01
C GLN A 117 -38.36 19.79 -4.49
N PHE A 118 -37.40 19.49 -3.63
CA PHE A 118 -35.98 19.57 -3.92
C PHE A 118 -35.30 18.26 -3.49
N SER A 119 -34.47 17.69 -4.37
CA SER A 119 -33.70 16.47 -4.08
C SER A 119 -32.30 16.59 -4.66
N GLN A 120 -31.29 16.35 -3.84
CA GLN A 120 -29.88 16.32 -4.23
C GLN A 120 -29.34 14.90 -4.13
N ASN A 121 -28.71 14.42 -5.20
CA ASN A 121 -27.98 13.16 -5.22
C ASN A 121 -26.57 13.40 -5.75
N GLY A 122 -25.60 13.53 -4.84
CA GLY A 122 -24.24 13.94 -5.16
C GLY A 122 -24.21 15.33 -5.81
N LYS A 123 -23.81 15.40 -7.08
CA LYS A 123 -23.75 16.64 -7.86
C LYS A 123 -25.04 16.95 -8.65
N ASN A 124 -25.99 16.02 -8.69
CA ASN A 124 -27.22 16.20 -9.46
C ASN A 124 -28.36 16.69 -8.56
N LEU A 125 -29.04 17.73 -9.01
CA LEU A 125 -30.13 18.39 -8.32
C LEU A 125 -31.41 18.18 -9.13
N THR A 126 -32.47 17.76 -8.47
CA THR A 126 -33.81 17.68 -9.07
C THR A 126 -34.72 18.64 -8.34
N ILE A 127 -35.29 19.57 -9.08
CA ILE A 127 -36.15 20.64 -8.57
C ILE A 127 -37.52 20.48 -9.22
N ALA A 128 -38.57 20.37 -8.42
CA ALA A 128 -39.94 20.36 -8.89
C ALA A 128 -40.72 21.54 -8.30
N GLY A 129 -41.62 22.10 -9.10
CA GLY A 129 -42.41 23.26 -8.71
C GLY A 129 -43.59 23.51 -9.63
N ASN A 130 -44.36 24.54 -9.29
CA ASN A 130 -45.44 25.09 -10.10
C ASN A 130 -45.07 26.50 -10.54
N ALA A 131 -45.33 26.82 -11.80
CA ALA A 131 -45.16 28.16 -12.35
C ALA A 131 -46.48 28.65 -12.94
N GLN A 132 -46.76 29.94 -12.79
CA GLN A 132 -47.97 30.57 -13.32
C GLN A 132 -48.02 30.58 -14.86
N SER A 133 -46.87 30.48 -15.53
CA SER A 133 -46.79 30.37 -17.00
C SER A 133 -45.47 29.76 -17.46
N ASN A 134 -45.45 29.27 -18.70
CA ASN A 134 -44.24 28.70 -19.32
C ASN A 134 -43.10 29.73 -19.45
N THR A 135 -43.43 31.01 -19.64
CA THR A 135 -42.42 32.09 -19.70
C THR A 135 -41.67 32.24 -18.38
N ARG A 136 -42.33 31.98 -17.24
CA ARG A 136 -41.69 31.98 -15.91
C ARG A 136 -40.78 30.77 -15.71
N VAL A 137 -41.13 29.60 -16.27
CA VAL A 137 -40.24 28.41 -16.25
C VAL A 137 -38.95 28.70 -17.00
N SER A 138 -39.02 29.26 -18.21
CA SER A 138 -37.84 29.62 -18.99
C SER A 138 -37.00 30.72 -18.33
N ALA A 139 -37.65 31.69 -17.67
CA ALA A 139 -36.94 32.71 -16.89
C ALA A 139 -36.19 32.11 -15.70
N TYR A 140 -36.77 31.11 -15.03
CA TYR A 140 -36.11 30.39 -13.95
C TYR A 140 -34.91 29.58 -14.44
N MET A 141 -35.03 28.86 -15.56
CA MET A 141 -33.90 28.14 -16.20
C MET A 141 -32.71 29.07 -16.48
N ARG A 142 -32.96 30.25 -17.07
CA ARG A 142 -31.91 31.25 -17.33
C ARG A 142 -31.25 31.77 -16.05
N ARG A 143 -32.03 32.03 -14.99
CA ARG A 143 -31.48 32.48 -13.70
C ARG A 143 -30.62 31.42 -13.02
N LEU A 144 -31.03 30.16 -13.13
CA LEU A 144 -30.25 29.02 -12.64
C LEU A 144 -28.92 28.88 -13.39
N GLU A 145 -28.90 29.07 -14.71
CA GLU A 145 -27.66 29.04 -15.53
C GLU A 145 -26.73 30.23 -15.27
N GLN A 146 -27.27 31.37 -14.83
CA GLN A 146 -26.49 32.54 -14.46
C GLN A 146 -25.88 32.45 -13.06
N SER A 147 -26.34 31.51 -12.22
CA SER A 147 -25.80 31.35 -10.87
C SER A 147 -24.37 30.77 -10.93
N PRO A 148 -23.41 31.29 -10.14
CA PRO A 148 -22.07 30.73 -10.11
C PRO A 148 -22.00 29.28 -9.57
N TRP A 149 -23.06 28.81 -8.89
CA TRP A 149 -23.09 27.54 -8.17
C TRP A 149 -23.93 26.45 -8.87
N LEU A 150 -24.67 26.80 -9.93
CA LEU A 150 -25.59 25.91 -10.63
C LEU A 150 -25.28 25.98 -12.13
N LYS A 151 -25.07 24.83 -12.78
CA LYS A 151 -24.76 24.74 -14.20
C LYS A 151 -25.59 23.64 -14.88
N GLY A 152 -25.97 23.90 -16.13
CA GLY A 152 -26.72 22.96 -16.97
C GLY A 152 -28.14 22.76 -16.44
N THR A 153 -29.13 23.36 -17.11
CA THR A 153 -30.54 23.14 -16.77
C THR A 153 -31.23 22.30 -17.83
N ASP A 154 -31.55 21.07 -17.47
CA ASP A 154 -32.32 20.16 -18.33
C ASP A 154 -33.77 20.10 -17.84
N LEU A 155 -34.68 20.53 -18.71
CA LEU A 155 -36.12 20.42 -18.48
C LEU A 155 -36.58 18.99 -18.78
N ASN A 156 -37.07 18.28 -17.77
CA ASN A 156 -37.44 16.87 -17.92
C ASN A 156 -38.95 16.69 -18.17
N VAL A 157 -39.82 17.43 -17.48
CA VAL A 157 -41.29 17.27 -17.58
C VAL A 157 -41.98 18.61 -17.36
N ILE A 158 -42.93 18.97 -18.24
CA ILE A 158 -43.97 19.97 -17.98
C ILE A 158 -45.33 19.25 -18.00
N ARG A 159 -46.12 19.41 -16.94
CA ARG A 159 -47.53 18.99 -16.92
C ARG A 159 -48.41 20.18 -16.55
N SER A 160 -49.37 20.51 -17.40
CA SER A 160 -50.39 21.51 -17.09
C SER A 160 -51.34 20.95 -16.04
N LYS A 161 -51.57 21.70 -14.96
CA LYS A 161 -52.49 21.34 -13.89
C LYS A 161 -53.53 22.45 -13.76
N GLY A 162 -54.38 22.59 -14.77
CA GLY A 162 -55.46 23.59 -14.84
C GLY A 162 -55.10 24.85 -15.64
N ILE A 163 -55.99 25.84 -15.60
CA ILE A 163 -55.94 27.06 -16.45
C ILE A 163 -54.81 28.02 -16.04
N ASP A 164 -54.36 27.99 -14.77
CA ASP A 164 -53.44 29.01 -14.21
C ASP A 164 -52.11 28.47 -13.62
N ALA A 165 -51.81 27.17 -13.73
CA ALA A 165 -50.58 26.60 -13.15
C ALA A 165 -49.98 25.44 -13.96
N ASN A 166 -48.70 25.56 -14.30
CA ASN A 166 -47.91 24.51 -14.92
C ASN A 166 -46.92 23.91 -13.93
N SER A 167 -47.02 22.61 -13.68
CA SER A 167 -46.03 21.87 -12.93
C SER A 167 -44.80 21.58 -13.81
N PHE A 168 -43.60 21.76 -13.26
CA PHE A 168 -42.35 21.52 -13.95
C PHE A 168 -41.37 20.72 -13.09
N THR A 169 -40.52 19.95 -13.74
CA THR A 169 -39.36 19.28 -13.13
C THR A 169 -38.10 19.62 -13.90
N LEU A 170 -37.13 20.22 -13.21
CA LEU A 170 -35.81 20.58 -13.72
C LEU A 170 -34.74 19.69 -13.10
N LYS A 171 -33.78 19.28 -13.91
CA LYS A 171 -32.52 18.70 -13.46
C LYS A 171 -31.42 19.74 -13.63
N VAL A 172 -30.62 19.93 -12.58
CA VAL A 172 -29.54 20.91 -12.54
C VAL A 172 -28.29 20.25 -12.00
N ALA A 173 -27.10 20.58 -12.51
CA ALA A 173 -25.85 20.11 -11.92
C ALA A 173 -25.25 21.18 -10.99
N GLN A 174 -24.77 20.74 -9.82
CA GLN A 174 -24.06 21.60 -8.88
C GLN A 174 -22.65 21.86 -9.38
N ALA A 175 -22.27 23.13 -9.52
CA ALA A 175 -20.91 23.53 -9.86
C ALA A 175 -20.06 23.61 -8.58
N LYS A 176 -18.88 22.97 -8.58
CA LYS A 176 -17.90 23.14 -7.50
C LYS A 176 -17.29 24.53 -7.58
N VAL A 177 -17.33 25.28 -6.48
CA VAL A 177 -16.55 26.52 -6.35
C VAL A 177 -15.06 26.16 -6.38
N GLY A 178 -14.37 26.55 -7.46
CA GLY A 178 -12.93 26.35 -7.62
C GLY A 178 -12.46 25.97 -9.03
N GLU A 179 -13.35 25.58 -9.95
CA GLU A 179 -12.94 25.38 -11.36
C GLU A 179 -13.11 26.68 -12.17
N PRO A 180 -12.04 27.20 -12.79
CA PRO A 180 -12.14 28.34 -13.70
C PRO A 180 -13.10 27.98 -14.82
N LYS A 181 -13.88 28.96 -15.26
CA LYS A 181 -14.69 28.85 -16.47
C LYS A 181 -13.76 28.46 -17.62
N GLU A 182 -13.86 27.22 -18.11
CA GLU A 182 -13.48 26.94 -19.50
C GLU A 182 -14.33 27.87 -20.35
N GLY A 183 -13.66 28.89 -20.89
CA GLY A 183 -14.24 29.81 -21.84
C GLY A 183 -14.69 29.02 -23.05
N GLY A 184 -16.00 29.07 -23.32
CA GLY A 184 -16.51 28.72 -24.63
C GLY A 184 -15.84 29.62 -25.66
N LYS A 185 -15.27 28.99 -26.68
CA LYS A 185 -14.96 29.62 -27.97
C LYS A 185 -16.23 30.18 -28.60
#